data_AF-A0A4Y0BUV6-F1
#
_entry.id   AF-A0A4Y0BUV6-F1
#
_cell.length_a   1.000
_cell.length_b   1.000
_cell.length_c   1.000
_cell.angle_alpha   90.00
_cell.angle_beta   90.00
_cell.angle_gamma   90.00
#
_symmetry.space_group_name_H-M   'P 1'
#
loop_
_entity.id
_entity.type
_entity.pdbx_description
1 polymer ?
#
loop_
_entity_poly.entity_id
_entity_poly.type
_entity_poly.pdbx_seq_one_letter_code
_entity_poly.pdbx_strand_id
1 'polypeptide(L)'
;MKALLLLALLSVTISAIVADRDEALSVFTQLKRVKKGRLFGAQDDFVSLVQSELLLAEEEYVRSSITGESSILQELATAEAQASGPNCVDFIRQKTALMLNLAGVSYTSCLHQVDDALYAKLSKATDGAVSRDQYDQANVLNAFRGENIFVDPARIRSKLQERMRATLKLPSMSAESVREIREELGEVKEQFVVCMKEARAGLDTSLEGTSKQYQIVCAKKHE
;
A
#
# COMPACT_ATOMS: atom_id res chain seq x y z
N MET A 1 -41.88 0.45 -1.70
CA MET A 1 -40.92 1.44 -2.26
C MET A 1 -39.76 1.78 -1.31
N LYS A 2 -39.97 2.02 0.01
CA LYS A 2 -38.87 2.30 0.94
C LYS A 2 -37.85 1.16 1.12
N ALA A 3 -38.28 -0.11 1.07
CA ALA A 3 -37.38 -1.27 1.19
C ALA A 3 -36.46 -1.47 -0.04
N LEU A 4 -36.91 -1.10 -1.24
CA LEU A 4 -36.10 -1.17 -2.47
C LEU A 4 -35.02 -0.08 -2.52
N LEU A 5 -35.28 1.09 -1.93
CA LEU A 5 -34.31 2.19 -1.82
C LEU A 5 -33.18 1.87 -0.83
N LEU A 6 -33.47 1.15 0.26
CA LEU A 6 -32.45 0.72 1.24
C LEU A 6 -31.53 -0.38 0.69
N LEU A 7 -32.07 -1.35 -0.08
CA LEU A 7 -31.24 -2.35 -0.77
C LEU A 7 -30.32 -1.72 -1.82
N ALA A 8 -30.79 -0.70 -2.54
CA ALA A 8 -30.00 0.00 -3.55
C ALA A 8 -28.84 0.84 -2.94
N LEU A 9 -29.02 1.38 -1.73
CA LEU A 9 -27.96 2.13 -1.05
C LEU A 9 -26.84 1.22 -0.49
N LEU A 10 -27.21 0.03 0.00
CA LEU A 10 -26.25 -0.98 0.47
C LEU A 10 -25.43 -1.59 -0.68
N SER A 11 -26.03 -1.80 -1.87
CA SER A 11 -25.29 -2.29 -3.03
C SER A 11 -24.32 -1.25 -3.59
N VAL A 12 -24.70 0.03 -3.64
CA VAL A 12 -23.84 1.10 -4.17
C VAL A 12 -22.57 1.30 -3.34
N THR A 13 -22.66 1.23 -2.01
CA THR A 13 -21.49 1.39 -1.13
C THR A 13 -20.52 0.21 -1.20
N ILE A 14 -21.04 -1.02 -1.36
CA ILE A 14 -20.20 -2.21 -1.57
C ILE A 14 -19.50 -2.15 -2.93
N SER A 15 -20.21 -1.71 -3.98
CA SER A 15 -19.61 -1.55 -5.32
C SER A 15 -18.48 -0.51 -5.35
N ALA A 16 -18.60 0.58 -4.60
CA ALA A 16 -17.54 1.59 -4.50
C ALA A 16 -16.28 1.04 -3.81
N ILE A 17 -16.44 0.38 -2.64
CA ILE A 17 -15.30 -0.19 -1.90
C ILE A 17 -14.56 -1.25 -2.73
N VAL A 18 -15.30 -2.15 -3.39
CA VAL A 18 -14.71 -3.20 -4.24
C VAL A 18 -13.98 -2.59 -5.44
N ALA A 19 -14.54 -1.56 -6.07
CA ALA A 19 -13.89 -0.85 -7.17
C ALA A 19 -12.57 -0.17 -6.71
N ASP A 20 -12.57 0.43 -5.51
CA ASP A 20 -11.36 1.04 -4.94
C ASP A 20 -10.28 -0.02 -4.64
N ARG A 21 -10.66 -1.25 -4.23
CA ARG A 21 -9.70 -2.35 -3.98
C ARG A 21 -9.08 -2.89 -5.25
N ASP A 22 -9.88 -3.07 -6.30
CA ASP A 22 -9.36 -3.45 -7.62
C ASP A 22 -8.44 -2.36 -8.18
N GLU A 23 -8.79 -1.09 -7.96
CA GLU A 23 -7.96 0.03 -8.38
C GLU A 23 -6.63 0.09 -7.62
N ALA A 24 -6.61 -0.19 -6.31
CA ALA A 24 -5.40 -0.34 -5.52
C ALA A 24 -4.46 -1.40 -6.09
N LEU A 25 -4.98 -2.57 -6.46
CA LEU A 25 -4.19 -3.63 -7.10
C LEU A 25 -3.72 -3.25 -8.51
N SER A 26 -4.48 -2.41 -9.21
CA SER A 26 -4.12 -1.94 -10.55
C SER A 26 -2.84 -1.07 -10.55
N VAL A 27 -2.55 -0.38 -9.44
CA VAL A 27 -1.31 0.41 -9.24
C VAL A 27 -0.07 -0.47 -9.47
N PHE A 28 -0.05 -1.68 -8.90
CA PHE A 28 1.08 -2.60 -9.05
C PHE A 28 1.23 -3.14 -10.48
N THR A 29 0.12 -3.27 -11.21
CA THR A 29 0.18 -3.64 -12.63
C THR A 29 0.90 -2.58 -13.47
N GLN A 30 0.75 -1.31 -13.10
CA GLN A 30 1.48 -0.22 -13.75
C GLN A 30 2.96 -0.26 -13.36
N LEU A 31 3.27 -0.39 -12.08
CA LEU A 31 4.64 -0.53 -11.57
C LEU A 31 5.41 -1.67 -12.27
N LYS A 32 4.79 -2.85 -12.44
CA LYS A 32 5.38 -3.97 -13.18
C LYS A 32 5.72 -3.61 -14.63
N ARG A 33 4.84 -2.89 -15.32
CA ARG A 33 5.08 -2.40 -16.68
C ARG A 33 6.25 -1.41 -16.72
N VAL A 34 6.36 -0.53 -15.71
CA VAL A 34 7.48 0.43 -15.59
C VAL A 34 8.80 -0.30 -15.41
N LYS A 35 8.89 -1.21 -14.44
CA LYS A 35 10.10 -2.00 -14.17
C LYS A 35 10.61 -2.68 -15.45
N LYS A 36 9.70 -3.28 -16.21
CA LYS A 36 10.02 -3.95 -17.48
C LYS A 36 10.58 -2.98 -18.54
N GLY A 37 10.03 -1.77 -18.66
CA GLY A 37 10.52 -0.76 -19.62
C GLY A 37 11.88 -0.19 -19.26
N ARG A 38 12.18 -0.06 -17.97
CA ARG A 38 13.45 0.51 -17.45
C ARG A 38 14.63 -0.46 -17.50
N LEU A 39 14.39 -1.77 -17.40
CA LEU A 39 15.42 -2.83 -17.53
C LEU A 39 16.14 -2.85 -18.89
N PHE A 40 15.62 -2.20 -19.94
CA PHE A 40 16.23 -2.19 -21.28
C PHE A 40 17.26 -1.04 -21.48
N GLY A 41 17.47 -0.14 -20.51
CA GLY A 41 18.49 0.91 -20.54
C GLY A 41 19.51 0.72 -19.41
N ALA A 42 20.58 -0.01 -19.68
CA ALA A 42 21.48 -0.55 -18.67
C ALA A 42 22.29 0.54 -17.89
N GLN A 43 22.49 0.27 -16.60
CA GLN A 43 23.49 0.82 -15.67
C GLN A 43 23.15 2.10 -14.88
N ASP A 44 22.46 3.10 -15.46
CA ASP A 44 22.15 4.37 -14.75
C ASP A 44 20.91 4.33 -13.85
N ASP A 45 20.16 3.21 -13.84
CA ASP A 45 18.82 3.14 -13.25
C ASP A 45 18.71 2.29 -11.97
N PHE A 46 19.84 2.04 -11.29
CA PHE A 46 19.88 1.16 -10.12
C PHE A 46 18.95 1.60 -8.96
N VAL A 47 18.94 2.89 -8.62
CA VAL A 47 18.07 3.46 -7.57
C VAL A 47 16.60 3.22 -7.91
N SER A 48 16.23 3.46 -9.16
CA SER A 48 14.88 3.23 -9.69
C SER A 48 14.48 1.74 -9.66
N LEU A 49 15.42 0.83 -9.95
CA LEU A 49 15.18 -0.62 -9.84
C LEU A 49 14.91 -1.03 -8.39
N VAL A 50 15.71 -0.55 -7.44
CA VAL A 50 15.51 -0.83 -6.00
C VAL A 50 14.16 -0.28 -5.53
N GLN A 51 13.85 0.96 -5.86
CA GLN A 51 12.56 1.58 -5.52
C GLN A 51 11.38 0.79 -6.13
N SER A 52 11.51 0.34 -7.38
CA SER A 52 10.50 -0.51 -8.02
C SER A 52 10.34 -1.86 -7.32
N GLU A 53 11.44 -2.46 -6.85
CA GLU A 53 11.37 -3.72 -6.10
C GLU A 53 10.70 -3.59 -4.74
N LEU A 54 10.97 -2.49 -4.03
CA LEU A 54 10.31 -2.17 -2.77
C LEU A 54 8.79 -2.04 -2.98
N LEU A 55 8.37 -1.25 -3.96
CA LEU A 55 6.95 -1.09 -4.26
C LEU A 55 6.29 -2.41 -4.72
N LEU A 56 7.01 -3.28 -5.43
CA LEU A 56 6.45 -4.59 -5.80
C LEU A 56 6.37 -5.56 -4.62
N ALA A 57 7.23 -5.42 -3.60
CA ALA A 57 7.11 -6.19 -2.37
C ALA A 57 5.87 -5.77 -1.54
N GLU A 58 5.43 -4.52 -1.68
CA GLU A 58 4.21 -4.00 -1.04
C GLU A 58 2.93 -4.70 -1.55
N GLU A 59 2.91 -5.14 -2.82
CA GLU A 59 1.73 -5.71 -3.48
C GLU A 59 1.10 -6.85 -2.68
N GLU A 60 1.91 -7.74 -2.12
CA GLU A 60 1.42 -8.89 -1.37
C GLU A 60 0.73 -8.47 -0.06
N TYR A 61 1.25 -7.44 0.62
CA TYR A 61 0.64 -6.91 1.83
C TYR A 61 -0.68 -6.21 1.54
N VAL A 62 -0.76 -5.46 0.43
CA VAL A 62 -2.01 -4.83 -0.02
C VAL A 62 -3.04 -5.88 -0.41
N ARG A 63 -2.64 -6.91 -1.17
CA ARG A 63 -3.50 -8.03 -1.55
C ARG A 63 -4.03 -8.81 -0.36
N SER A 64 -3.18 -9.10 0.62
CA SER A 64 -3.56 -9.77 1.85
C SER A 64 -4.53 -8.92 2.69
N SER A 65 -4.36 -7.60 2.69
CA SER A 65 -5.28 -6.64 3.32
C SER A 65 -6.65 -6.60 2.71
N ILE A 66 -6.72 -6.57 1.38
CA ILE A 66 -7.99 -6.66 0.65
C ILE A 66 -8.68 -8.01 0.90
N THR A 67 -7.91 -9.10 0.93
CA THR A 67 -8.44 -10.44 1.22
C THR A 67 -9.04 -10.52 2.64
N GLY A 68 -8.35 -9.95 3.63
CA GLY A 68 -8.83 -9.90 5.02
C GLY A 68 -10.13 -9.11 5.18
N GLU A 69 -10.24 -7.93 4.54
CA GLU A 69 -11.49 -7.18 4.49
C GLU A 69 -12.60 -7.98 3.79
N SER A 70 -12.30 -8.56 2.62
CA SER A 70 -13.26 -9.34 1.84
C SER A 70 -13.84 -10.50 2.64
N SER A 71 -13.02 -11.17 3.46
CA SER A 71 -13.49 -12.25 4.34
C SER A 71 -14.53 -11.78 5.36
N ILE A 72 -14.32 -10.63 6.00
CA ILE A 72 -15.31 -10.05 6.92
C ILE A 72 -16.56 -9.60 6.16
N LEU A 73 -16.41 -8.96 5.00
CA LEU A 73 -17.55 -8.52 4.18
C LEU A 73 -18.42 -9.71 3.73
N GLN A 74 -17.79 -10.85 3.41
CA GLN A 74 -18.49 -12.09 3.10
C GLN A 74 -19.22 -12.66 4.33
N GLU A 75 -18.59 -12.66 5.51
CA GLU A 75 -19.25 -13.04 6.77
C GLU A 75 -20.50 -12.18 7.01
N LEU A 76 -20.39 -10.87 6.78
CA LEU A 76 -21.49 -9.92 6.90
C LEU A 76 -22.60 -10.10 5.85
N ALA A 77 -22.33 -10.72 4.71
CA ALA A 77 -23.32 -10.96 3.66
C ALA A 77 -24.21 -12.19 3.91
N THR A 78 -23.88 -13.01 4.91
CA THR A 78 -24.66 -14.20 5.29
C THR A 78 -26.04 -13.85 5.83
N ALA A 79 -27.01 -14.76 5.70
CA ALA A 79 -28.36 -14.56 6.23
C ALA A 79 -28.35 -14.36 7.75
N GLU A 80 -27.47 -15.10 8.45
CA GLU A 80 -27.25 -15.01 9.89
C GLU A 80 -26.75 -13.62 10.30
N ALA A 81 -25.80 -13.05 9.55
CA ALA A 81 -25.32 -11.70 9.79
C ALA A 81 -26.41 -10.67 9.58
N GLN A 82 -27.17 -10.78 8.49
CA GLN A 82 -28.25 -9.85 8.17
C GLN A 82 -29.38 -9.90 9.21
N ALA A 83 -29.61 -11.06 9.85
CA ALA A 83 -30.57 -11.19 10.96
C ALA A 83 -30.19 -10.38 12.22
N SER A 84 -28.92 -9.99 12.36
CA SER A 84 -28.44 -9.13 13.45
C SER A 84 -28.90 -7.66 13.31
N GLY A 85 -29.53 -7.32 12.18
CA GLY A 85 -30.04 -5.99 11.88
C GLY A 85 -29.02 -5.07 11.20
N PRO A 86 -29.51 -4.11 10.39
CA PRO A 86 -28.67 -3.29 9.51
C PRO A 86 -27.66 -2.44 10.30
N ASN A 87 -28.05 -1.90 11.46
CA ASN A 87 -27.17 -1.07 12.27
C ASN A 87 -25.89 -1.80 12.71
N CYS A 88 -26.00 -3.08 13.08
CA CYS A 88 -24.84 -3.84 13.55
C CYS A 88 -23.93 -4.21 12.38
N VAL A 89 -24.53 -4.70 11.29
CA VAL A 89 -23.80 -5.04 10.06
C VAL A 89 -23.08 -3.82 9.49
N ASP A 90 -23.74 -2.67 9.42
CA ASP A 90 -23.17 -1.44 8.88
C ASP A 90 -22.03 -0.91 9.78
N PHE A 91 -22.18 -1.05 11.10
CA PHE A 91 -21.12 -0.69 12.04
C PHE A 91 -19.86 -1.55 11.85
N ILE A 92 -20.00 -2.88 11.74
CA ILE A 92 -18.85 -3.77 11.50
C ILE A 92 -18.22 -3.49 10.14
N ARG A 93 -19.02 -3.21 9.11
CA ARG A 93 -18.52 -2.79 7.79
C ARG A 93 -17.68 -1.52 7.88
N GLN A 94 -18.19 -0.47 8.54
CA GLN A 94 -17.47 0.79 8.73
C GLN A 94 -16.20 0.59 9.53
N LYS A 95 -16.25 -0.19 10.61
CA LYS A 95 -15.09 -0.52 11.43
C LYS A 95 -14.00 -1.21 10.59
N THR A 96 -14.38 -2.18 9.75
CA THR A 96 -13.45 -2.88 8.86
C THR A 96 -12.76 -1.92 7.90
N ALA A 97 -13.53 -1.03 7.26
CA ALA A 97 -12.99 -0.01 6.36
C ALA A 97 -12.01 0.95 7.08
N LEU A 98 -12.33 1.37 8.31
CA LEU A 98 -11.44 2.20 9.12
C LEU A 98 -10.11 1.50 9.44
N MET A 99 -10.13 0.18 9.71
CA MET A 99 -8.90 -0.58 9.96
C MET A 99 -8.02 -0.66 8.72
N LEU A 100 -8.61 -0.79 7.54
CA LEU A 100 -7.87 -0.73 6.27
C LEU A 100 -7.29 0.65 6.00
N ASN A 101 -8.05 1.71 6.26
CA ASN A 101 -7.53 3.07 6.16
C ASN A 101 -6.31 3.25 7.08
N LEU A 102 -6.40 2.78 8.33
CA LEU A 102 -5.28 2.86 9.27
C LEU A 102 -4.08 2.04 8.79
N ALA A 103 -4.30 0.82 8.26
CA ALA A 103 -3.24 0.01 7.67
C ALA A 103 -2.56 0.72 6.50
N GLY A 104 -3.33 1.40 5.65
CA GLY A 104 -2.79 2.22 4.56
C GLY A 104 -1.90 3.35 5.07
N VAL A 105 -2.29 4.04 6.16
CA VAL A 105 -1.42 5.04 6.80
C VAL A 105 -0.12 4.41 7.29
N SER A 106 -0.18 3.22 7.89
CA SER A 106 1.02 2.49 8.33
C SER A 106 1.92 2.11 7.15
N TYR A 107 1.37 1.66 6.03
CA TYR A 107 2.14 1.33 4.81
C TYR A 107 2.81 2.58 4.23
N THR A 108 2.08 3.69 4.16
CA THR A 108 2.62 4.99 3.76
C THR A 108 3.78 5.43 4.67
N SER A 109 3.66 5.21 5.99
CA SER A 109 4.74 5.49 6.94
C SER A 109 5.98 4.62 6.69
N CYS A 110 5.80 3.32 6.43
CA CYS A 110 6.92 2.42 6.08
C CYS A 110 7.66 2.89 4.82
N LEU A 111 6.92 3.32 3.80
CA LEU A 111 7.51 3.87 2.57
C LEU A 111 8.28 5.16 2.83
N HIS A 112 7.81 6.06 3.71
CA HIS A 112 8.51 7.31 4.03
C HIS A 112 9.84 7.06 4.74
N GLN A 113 9.86 6.13 5.69
CA GLN A 113 11.09 5.78 6.40
C GLN A 113 12.16 5.24 5.43
N VAL A 114 11.73 4.39 4.51
CA VAL A 114 12.61 3.84 3.47
C VAL A 114 13.06 4.91 2.50
N ASP A 115 12.16 5.80 2.07
CA ASP A 115 12.49 6.92 1.20
C ASP A 115 13.62 7.80 1.79
N ASP A 116 13.47 8.20 3.05
CA ASP A 116 14.45 9.02 3.75
C ASP A 116 15.77 8.27 3.95
N ALA A 117 15.72 6.97 4.25
CA ALA A 117 16.92 6.13 4.37
C ALA A 117 17.65 5.99 3.03
N LEU A 118 16.94 5.69 1.94
CA LEU A 118 17.50 5.60 0.59
C LEU A 118 18.19 6.91 0.19
N TYR A 119 17.54 8.06 0.42
CA TYR A 119 18.12 9.36 0.14
C TYR A 119 19.39 9.60 0.97
N ALA A 120 19.36 9.32 2.28
CA ALA A 120 20.51 9.53 3.16
C ALA A 120 21.73 8.71 2.71
N LYS A 121 21.53 7.44 2.36
CA LYS A 121 22.61 6.57 1.84
C LYS A 121 23.15 7.08 0.51
N LEU A 122 22.27 7.43 -0.43
CA LEU A 122 22.65 7.94 -1.73
C LEU A 122 23.39 9.28 -1.65
N SER A 123 22.90 10.21 -0.82
CA SER A 123 23.53 11.50 -0.59
C SER A 123 24.92 11.33 0.03
N LYS A 124 25.09 10.41 0.99
CA LYS A 124 26.40 10.10 1.59
C LYS A 124 27.36 9.54 0.54
N ALA A 125 26.93 8.55 -0.23
CA ALA A 125 27.79 7.87 -1.20
C ALA A 125 28.17 8.74 -2.41
N THR A 126 27.45 9.84 -2.64
CA THR A 126 27.72 10.81 -3.70
C THR A 126 28.36 12.09 -3.17
N ASP A 127 28.81 12.13 -1.91
CA ASP A 127 29.36 13.32 -1.24
C ASP A 127 28.44 14.56 -1.35
N GLY A 128 27.12 14.33 -1.33
CA GLY A 128 26.11 15.37 -1.45
C GLY A 128 25.89 15.90 -2.87
N ALA A 129 26.49 15.30 -3.89
CA ALA A 129 26.30 15.70 -5.28
C ALA A 129 24.85 15.49 -5.77
N VAL A 130 24.09 14.58 -5.15
CA VAL A 130 22.66 14.41 -5.37
C VAL A 130 21.87 15.15 -4.29
N SER A 131 21.19 16.23 -4.67
CA SER A 131 20.30 16.97 -3.77
C SER A 131 18.96 16.25 -3.55
N ARG A 132 18.26 16.57 -2.45
CA ARG A 132 16.91 16.01 -2.16
C ARG A 132 15.92 16.32 -3.27
N ASP A 133 15.96 17.53 -3.83
CA ASP A 133 15.05 17.91 -4.92
C ASP A 133 15.29 17.08 -6.19
N GLN A 134 16.54 16.81 -6.54
CA GLN A 134 16.88 15.96 -7.68
C GLN A 134 16.43 14.51 -7.44
N TYR A 135 16.65 14.00 -6.22
CA TYR A 135 16.17 12.68 -5.84
C TYR A 135 14.63 12.60 -5.92
N ASP A 136 13.91 13.53 -5.30
CA ASP A 136 12.44 13.55 -5.22
C ASP A 136 11.77 13.69 -6.59
N GLN A 137 12.44 14.32 -7.56
CA GLN A 137 11.95 14.41 -8.95
C GLN A 137 11.93 13.05 -9.64
N ALA A 138 12.93 12.20 -9.40
CA ALA A 138 13.11 10.90 -10.06
C ALA A 138 12.62 9.71 -9.22
N ASN A 139 12.39 9.94 -7.93
CA ASN A 139 11.98 8.93 -6.98
C ASN A 139 10.52 8.51 -7.18
N VAL A 140 10.31 7.22 -7.46
CA VAL A 140 8.96 6.65 -7.64
C VAL A 140 8.24 6.42 -6.31
N LEU A 141 8.94 6.29 -5.17
CA LEU A 141 8.33 6.14 -3.84
C LEU A 141 7.54 7.40 -3.44
N ASN A 142 7.97 8.57 -3.91
CA ASN A 142 7.28 9.84 -3.67
C ASN A 142 5.84 9.84 -4.22
N ALA A 143 5.50 8.95 -5.16
CA ALA A 143 4.12 8.81 -5.64
C ALA A 143 3.15 8.32 -4.55
N PHE A 144 3.67 7.62 -3.54
CA PHE A 144 2.93 7.13 -2.38
C PHE A 144 2.98 8.12 -1.21
N ARG A 145 3.75 9.21 -1.33
CA ARG A 145 3.93 10.16 -0.24
C ARG A 145 2.64 10.91 0.06
N GLY A 146 2.16 10.78 1.29
CA GLY A 146 0.91 11.39 1.75
C GLY A 146 -0.35 10.78 1.15
N GLU A 147 -0.23 9.67 0.41
CA GLU A 147 -1.37 8.96 -0.18
C GLU A 147 -1.59 7.64 0.53
N ASN A 148 -2.87 7.27 0.67
CA ASN A 148 -3.26 5.98 1.23
C ASN A 148 -3.79 5.11 0.09
N ILE A 149 -3.13 3.97 -0.13
CA ILE A 149 -3.45 3.07 -1.24
C ILE A 149 -4.87 2.46 -1.16
N PHE A 150 -5.45 2.39 0.03
CA PHE A 150 -6.83 1.93 0.24
C PHE A 150 -7.87 3.06 0.17
N VAL A 151 -7.46 4.32 -0.02
CA VAL A 151 -8.39 5.46 -0.04
C VAL A 151 -8.34 6.20 -1.37
N ASP A 152 -7.14 6.44 -1.92
CA ASP A 152 -6.96 7.19 -3.16
C ASP A 152 -5.89 6.56 -4.08
N PRO A 153 -6.13 5.34 -4.58
CA PRO A 153 -5.22 4.69 -5.52
C PRO A 153 -5.12 5.42 -6.86
N ALA A 154 -6.15 6.16 -7.26
CA ALA A 154 -6.16 6.97 -8.47
C ALA A 154 -5.12 8.11 -8.43
N ARG A 155 -4.96 8.77 -7.28
CA ARG A 155 -3.95 9.82 -7.09
C ARG A 155 -2.53 9.27 -7.08
N ILE A 156 -2.30 8.12 -6.46
CA ILE A 156 -1.00 7.42 -6.54
C ILE A 156 -0.65 7.14 -8.00
N ARG A 157 -1.61 6.62 -8.78
CA ARG A 157 -1.42 6.37 -10.21
C ARG A 157 -1.09 7.64 -10.99
N SER A 158 -1.78 8.75 -10.74
CA SER A 158 -1.46 10.04 -11.40
C SER A 158 -0.03 10.47 -11.09
N LYS A 159 0.37 10.43 -9.82
CA LYS A 159 1.73 10.76 -9.39
C LYS A 159 2.78 9.83 -10.02
N LEU A 160 2.50 8.53 -10.11
CA LEU A 160 3.39 7.57 -10.76
C LEU A 160 3.61 7.94 -12.23
N GLN A 161 2.56 8.28 -12.98
CA GLN A 161 2.69 8.65 -14.39
C GLN A 161 3.58 9.88 -14.62
N GLU A 162 3.51 10.87 -13.72
CA GLU A 162 4.37 12.06 -13.77
C GLU A 162 5.84 11.71 -13.50
N ARG A 163 6.09 10.89 -12.48
CA ARG A 163 7.46 10.52 -12.04
C ARG A 163 8.11 9.46 -12.92
N MET A 164 7.32 8.68 -13.66
CA MET A 164 7.82 7.68 -14.61
C MET A 164 8.74 8.26 -15.68
N ARG A 165 8.58 9.54 -16.02
CA ARG A 165 9.36 10.25 -17.04
C ARG A 165 10.66 10.85 -16.52
N ALA A 166 10.86 10.88 -15.21
CA ALA A 166 12.05 11.45 -14.60
C ALA A 166 13.15 10.39 -14.48
N THR A 167 14.39 10.82 -14.69
CA THR A 167 15.59 10.00 -14.58
C THR A 167 16.56 10.68 -13.63
N LEU A 168 17.10 9.94 -12.67
CA LEU A 168 18.15 10.42 -11.79
C LEU A 168 19.50 10.10 -12.44
N LYS A 169 20.28 11.11 -12.80
CA LYS A 169 21.67 10.91 -13.23
C LYS A 169 22.57 10.97 -12.01
N LEU A 170 23.18 9.84 -11.67
CA LEU A 170 24.19 9.79 -10.63
C LEU A 170 25.53 10.30 -11.19
N PRO A 171 26.36 10.96 -10.37
CA PRO A 171 27.74 11.26 -10.74
C PRO A 171 28.52 9.96 -11.01
N SER A 172 29.65 10.04 -11.72
CA SER A 172 30.50 8.86 -11.93
C SER A 172 31.00 8.33 -10.58
N MET A 173 30.56 7.13 -10.21
CA MET A 173 30.93 6.50 -8.94
C MET A 173 31.99 5.42 -9.16
N SER A 174 32.85 5.20 -8.17
CA SER A 174 33.77 4.07 -8.19
C SER A 174 33.00 2.74 -8.08
N ALA A 175 33.57 1.64 -8.59
CA ALA A 175 32.96 0.32 -8.46
C ALA A 175 32.75 -0.10 -6.99
N GLU A 176 33.65 0.35 -6.11
CA GLU A 176 33.56 0.12 -4.66
C GLU A 176 32.35 0.85 -4.06
N SER A 177 32.19 2.14 -4.38
CA SER A 177 31.06 2.95 -3.91
C SER A 177 29.72 2.39 -4.39
N VAL A 178 29.67 1.88 -5.62
CA VAL A 178 28.46 1.22 -6.15
C VAL A 178 28.14 -0.07 -5.39
N ARG A 179 29.16 -0.84 -4.99
CA ARG A 179 28.96 -2.05 -4.18
C ARG A 179 28.46 -1.73 -2.77
N GLU A 180 29.08 -0.76 -2.11
CA GLU A 180 28.67 -0.32 -0.77
C GLU A 180 27.22 0.16 -0.77
N ILE A 181 26.82 1.01 -1.72
CA ILE A 181 25.42 1.43 -1.85
C ILE A 181 24.50 0.21 -2.02
N ARG A 182 24.86 -0.77 -2.86
CA ARG A 182 24.02 -1.95 -3.06
C ARG A 182 23.77 -2.73 -1.77
N GLU A 183 24.79 -2.88 -0.94
CA GLU A 183 24.68 -3.54 0.36
C GLU A 183 23.79 -2.72 1.30
N GLU A 184 24.04 -1.41 1.42
CA GLU A 184 23.23 -0.52 2.26
C GLU A 184 21.75 -0.47 1.80
N LEU A 185 21.49 -0.51 0.49
CA LEU A 185 20.12 -0.57 -0.04
C LEU A 185 19.45 -1.92 0.21
N GLY A 186 20.23 -3.00 0.31
CA GLY A 186 19.75 -4.30 0.76
C GLY A 186 19.21 -4.24 2.19
N GLU A 187 19.95 -3.61 3.10
CA GLU A 187 19.52 -3.40 4.49
C GLU A 187 18.25 -2.56 4.58
N VAL A 188 18.15 -1.47 3.79
CA VAL A 188 16.95 -0.64 3.75
C VAL A 188 15.73 -1.44 3.27
N LYS A 189 15.91 -2.36 2.31
CA LYS A 189 14.85 -3.27 1.86
C LYS A 189 14.41 -4.24 2.95
N GLU A 190 15.33 -4.76 3.75
CA GLU A 190 14.98 -5.61 4.89
C GLU A 190 14.18 -4.84 5.93
N GLN A 191 14.58 -3.61 6.26
CA GLN A 191 13.85 -2.73 7.16
C GLN A 191 12.43 -2.44 6.66
N PHE A 192 12.28 -2.18 5.35
CA PHE A 192 10.97 -2.02 4.72
C PHE A 192 10.07 -3.23 4.96
N VAL A 193 10.60 -4.43 4.68
CA VAL A 193 9.87 -5.69 4.82
C VAL A 193 9.45 -5.92 6.28
N VAL A 194 10.33 -5.62 7.25
CA VAL A 194 10.00 -5.70 8.68
C VAL A 194 8.85 -4.75 9.03
N CYS A 195 8.95 -3.47 8.64
CA CYS A 195 7.90 -2.48 8.89
C CYS A 195 6.55 -2.91 8.28
N MET A 196 6.55 -3.40 7.03
CA MET A 196 5.33 -3.87 6.36
C MET A 196 4.71 -5.08 7.06
N LYS A 197 5.54 -6.01 7.56
CA LYS A 197 5.07 -7.17 8.35
C LYS A 197 4.40 -6.73 9.65
N GLU A 198 5.01 -5.79 10.37
CA GLU A 198 4.46 -5.27 11.62
C GLU A 198 3.13 -4.52 11.37
N ALA A 199 3.10 -3.66 10.36
CA ALA A 199 1.89 -2.96 9.95
C ALA A 199 0.77 -3.94 9.55
N ARG A 200 1.12 -5.02 8.84
CA ARG A 200 0.17 -6.07 8.48
C ARG A 200 -0.34 -6.84 9.71
N ALA A 201 0.55 -7.24 10.62
CA ALA A 201 0.17 -7.94 11.84
C ALA A 201 -0.77 -7.11 12.73
N GLY A 202 -0.57 -5.79 12.78
CA GLY A 202 -1.48 -4.86 13.45
C GLY A 202 -2.88 -4.84 12.81
N LEU A 203 -2.95 -4.87 11.47
CA LEU A 203 -4.21 -5.01 10.75
C LEU A 203 -4.87 -6.37 11.03
N ASP A 204 -4.12 -7.48 10.96
CA ASP A 204 -4.64 -8.82 11.24
C ASP A 204 -5.31 -8.89 12.61
N THR A 205 -4.63 -8.40 13.64
CA THR A 205 -5.16 -8.32 15.01
C THR A 205 -6.46 -7.51 15.06
N SER A 206 -6.52 -6.40 14.33
CA SER A 206 -7.68 -5.51 14.29
C SER A 206 -8.87 -6.11 13.56
N LEU A 207 -8.63 -6.85 12.47
CA LEU A 207 -9.65 -7.56 11.69
C LEU A 207 -10.19 -8.75 12.50
N GLU A 208 -9.32 -9.54 13.14
CA GLU A 208 -9.72 -10.64 14.02
C GLU A 208 -10.58 -10.13 15.18
N GLY A 209 -10.16 -9.05 15.85
CA GLY A 209 -10.94 -8.42 16.90
C GLY A 209 -12.28 -7.86 16.40
N THR A 210 -12.36 -7.45 15.14
CA THR A 210 -13.61 -7.00 14.50
C THR A 210 -14.57 -8.16 14.23
N SER A 211 -14.08 -9.29 13.72
CA SER A 211 -14.89 -10.50 13.55
C SER A 211 -15.39 -11.04 14.91
N LYS A 212 -14.53 -11.09 15.94
CA LYS A 212 -14.94 -11.47 17.31
C LYS A 212 -16.04 -10.56 17.86
N GLN A 213 -15.92 -9.25 17.70
CA GLN A 213 -16.96 -8.31 18.14
C GLN A 213 -18.28 -8.50 17.39
N TYR A 214 -18.22 -8.77 16.09
CA TYR A 214 -19.40 -9.14 15.32
C TYR A 214 -20.08 -10.39 15.90
N GLN A 215 -19.31 -11.45 16.18
CA GLN A 215 -19.85 -12.71 16.71
C GLN A 215 -20.54 -12.53 18.06
N ILE A 216 -19.93 -11.79 18.98
CA ILE A 216 -20.45 -11.59 20.33
C ILE A 216 -21.62 -10.61 20.36
N VAL A 217 -21.50 -9.48 19.67
CA VAL A 217 -22.44 -8.36 19.80
C VAL A 217 -23.58 -8.44 18.79
N CYS A 218 -23.26 -8.72 17.52
CA CYS A 218 -24.26 -8.76 16.45
C CYS A 218 -24.93 -10.12 16.39
N ALA A 219 -24.13 -11.18 16.20
CA ALA A 219 -24.64 -12.53 16.03
C ALA A 219 -25.05 -13.20 17.36
N LYS A 220 -24.74 -12.58 18.50
CA LYS A 220 -25.04 -13.07 19.86
C LYS A 220 -24.62 -14.52 20.09
N LYS A 221 -23.53 -14.94 19.43
CA LYS A 221 -22.90 -16.23 19.65
C LYS A 221 -22.08 -16.11 20.92
N HIS A 222 -22.63 -16.62 22.02
CA HIS A 222 -21.90 -16.82 23.26
C HIS A 222 -21.33 -18.24 23.22
N GLU A 223 -20.00 -18.38 23.33
CA GLU A 223 -19.34 -19.66 23.62
C GLU A 223 -19.64 -20.12 25.04
#